data_AF-A0A7C2P7K2-F1
#
_entry.id   AF-A0A7C2P7K2-F1
#
_cell.length_a   1.000
_cell.length_b   1.000
_cell.length_c   1.000
_cell.angle_alpha   90.00
_cell.angle_beta   90.00
_cell.angle_gamma   90.00
#
_symmetry.space_group_name_H-M   'P 1'
#
loop_
_entity.id
_entity.type
_entity.pdbx_description
1 polymer ?
#
loop_
_entity_poly.entity_id
_entity_poly.type
_entity_poly.pdbx_seq_one_letter_code
_entity_poly.pdbx_strand_id
1 'polypeptide(L)'
;MSDQSAFSRIQIAEALVYLFRERGWGRKLTVLAVLLFVPILNFAVVGYELEVARRVAGRQQPILPEWEPVGDHFRRGTALALARYVYVLPAFLLAALAFASGASAFAVMGSSYESWGGPLLLVCGVSLVALFLVAWFAGAITPAVTVRHLRTPTFAACFNIPGIFRQIRRSPGAHLAVFLGTMAASVGLSLVVGPAASLAWFVPCLGMWIVPAVYAAMFGVLVLVTAHLDGQLLRAVVEAEASA
;
A
#
# COMPACT_ATOMS: atom_id res chain seq x y z
N MET A 1 18.33 23.61 7.17
CA MET A 1 17.64 24.18 5.98
C MET A 1 17.47 23.20 4.82
N SER A 2 18.14 22.03 4.78
CA SER A 2 17.97 21.02 3.71
C SER A 2 16.71 20.14 3.84
N ASP A 3 16.16 19.96 5.05
CA ASP A 3 15.04 19.03 5.26
C ASP A 3 13.67 19.65 4.92
N GLN A 4 13.50 20.97 5.12
CA GLN A 4 12.28 21.70 4.69
C GLN A 4 12.11 21.72 3.16
N SER A 5 13.21 21.74 2.40
CA SER A 5 13.15 21.69 0.93
C SER A 5 12.85 20.29 0.40
N ALA A 6 13.15 19.24 1.16
CA ALA A 6 12.79 17.87 0.81
C ALA A 6 11.29 17.62 1.05
N PHE A 7 10.74 18.12 2.15
CA PHE A 7 9.30 18.07 2.42
C PHE A 7 8.49 18.87 1.40
N SER A 8 8.93 20.07 0.99
CA SER A 8 8.19 20.88 0.00
C SER A 8 8.22 20.32 -1.42
N ARG A 9 9.14 19.37 -1.72
CA ARG A 9 9.23 18.70 -3.03
C ARG A 9 8.18 17.61 -3.22
N ILE A 10 7.63 17.05 -2.14
CA ILE A 10 6.59 16.04 -2.22
C ILE A 10 5.23 16.73 -2.35
N GLN A 11 4.58 16.55 -3.49
CA GLN A 11 3.31 17.16 -3.85
C GLN A 11 2.19 16.13 -3.71
N ILE A 12 1.65 16.00 -2.48
CA ILE A 12 0.58 15.04 -2.15
C ILE A 12 -0.70 15.36 -2.93
N ALA A 13 -1.04 16.65 -3.05
CA ALA A 13 -2.21 17.08 -3.80
C ALA A 13 -2.10 16.70 -5.29
N GLU A 14 -0.92 16.85 -5.90
CA GLU A 14 -0.71 16.45 -7.29
C GLU A 14 -0.82 14.92 -7.44
N ALA A 15 -0.31 14.15 -6.48
CA ALA A 15 -0.45 12.69 -6.46
C ALA A 15 -1.91 12.21 -6.36
N LEU A 16 -2.84 13.03 -5.86
CA LEU A 16 -4.27 12.70 -5.85
C LEU A 16 -4.96 13.17 -7.14
N VAL A 17 -4.63 14.38 -7.61
CA VAL A 17 -5.35 15.02 -8.73
C VAL A 17 -4.89 14.51 -10.09
N TYR A 18 -3.63 14.10 -10.25
CA TYR A 18 -3.10 13.65 -11.56
C TYR A 18 -3.90 12.48 -12.14
N LEU A 19 -4.40 11.59 -11.28
CA LEU A 19 -5.19 10.43 -11.67
C LEU A 19 -6.41 10.86 -12.50
N PHE A 20 -7.10 11.92 -12.07
CA PHE A 20 -8.32 12.40 -12.72
C PHE A 20 -8.06 13.28 -13.94
N ARG A 21 -6.82 13.76 -14.14
CA ARG A 21 -6.42 14.56 -15.32
C ARG A 21 -6.05 13.70 -16.51
N GLU A 22 -5.65 12.45 -16.28
CA GLU A 22 -5.12 11.55 -17.30
C GLU A 22 -6.24 10.94 -18.16
N ARG A 23 -5.99 10.87 -19.48
CA ARG A 23 -6.99 10.35 -20.42
C ARG A 23 -7.19 8.85 -20.18
N GLY A 24 -8.45 8.42 -20.07
CA GLY A 24 -8.79 7.01 -19.88
C GLY A 24 -8.49 6.47 -18.48
N TRP A 25 -8.33 7.35 -17.48
CA TRP A 25 -8.08 6.95 -16.08
C TRP A 25 -9.10 5.93 -15.58
N GLY A 26 -10.38 6.11 -15.90
CA GLY A 26 -11.46 5.20 -15.49
C GLY A 26 -11.23 3.78 -16.00
N ARG A 27 -10.93 3.61 -17.30
CA ARG A 27 -10.60 2.31 -17.89
C ARG A 27 -9.39 1.66 -17.19
N LYS A 28 -8.34 2.44 -16.95
CA LYS A 28 -7.11 1.95 -16.33
C LYS A 28 -7.35 1.52 -14.88
N LEU A 29 -8.12 2.30 -14.13
CA LEU A 29 -8.52 2.00 -12.76
C LEU A 29 -9.42 0.77 -12.69
N THR A 30 -10.36 0.60 -13.64
CA THR A 30 -11.21 -0.59 -13.71
C THR A 30 -10.38 -1.86 -13.93
N VAL A 31 -9.42 -1.84 -14.86
CA VAL A 31 -8.52 -3.00 -15.04
C VAL A 31 -7.75 -3.27 -13.76
N LEU A 32 -7.20 -2.22 -13.12
CA LEU A 32 -6.46 -2.38 -11.86
C LEU A 32 -7.34 -2.99 -10.76
N ALA A 33 -8.58 -2.52 -10.61
CA ALA A 33 -9.56 -3.06 -9.67
C ALA A 33 -9.88 -4.53 -9.95
N VAL A 34 -10.07 -4.92 -11.22
CA VAL A 34 -10.31 -6.30 -11.63
C VAL A 34 -9.10 -7.20 -11.34
N LEU A 35 -7.88 -6.72 -11.57
CA LEU A 35 -6.67 -7.48 -11.23
C LEU A 35 -6.53 -7.66 -9.71
N LEU A 36 -6.91 -6.66 -8.92
CA LEU A 36 -6.89 -6.72 -7.46
C LEU A 36 -7.83 -7.77 -6.86
N PHE A 37 -8.90 -8.12 -7.57
CA PHE A 37 -9.80 -9.21 -7.18
C PHE A 37 -9.16 -10.59 -7.27
N VAL A 38 -8.14 -10.75 -8.11
CA VAL A 38 -7.47 -12.03 -8.33
C VAL A 38 -6.10 -11.98 -7.64
N PRO A 39 -5.90 -12.66 -6.49
CA PRO A 39 -4.68 -12.51 -5.69
C PRO A 39 -3.38 -12.74 -6.46
N ILE A 40 -3.37 -13.68 -7.41
CA ILE A 40 -2.19 -13.95 -8.23
C ILE A 40 -1.91 -12.84 -9.25
N LEU A 41 -2.88 -12.02 -9.62
CA LEU A 41 -2.67 -10.89 -10.52
C LEU A 41 -2.23 -9.61 -9.80
N ASN A 42 -2.23 -9.59 -8.46
CA ASN A 42 -1.65 -8.49 -7.67
C ASN A 42 -0.17 -8.26 -7.99
N PHE A 43 0.55 -9.29 -8.42
CA PHE A 43 1.94 -9.17 -8.87
C PHE A 43 2.07 -8.27 -10.11
N ALA A 44 1.09 -8.33 -11.02
CA ALA A 44 1.04 -7.42 -12.16
C ALA A 44 0.70 -5.98 -11.74
N VAL A 45 -0.15 -5.81 -10.72
CA VAL A 45 -0.45 -4.48 -10.15
C VAL A 45 0.82 -3.82 -9.60
N VAL A 46 1.67 -4.55 -8.89
CA VAL A 46 2.97 -4.05 -8.42
C VAL A 46 3.91 -3.69 -9.58
N GLY A 47 3.88 -4.45 -10.67
CA GLY A 47 4.64 -4.11 -11.88
C GLY A 47 4.14 -2.85 -12.58
N TYR A 48 2.83 -2.62 -12.58
CA TYR A 48 2.21 -1.40 -13.10
C TYR A 48 2.56 -0.19 -12.22
N GLU A 49 2.50 -0.36 -10.89
CA GLU A 49 2.93 0.63 -9.90
C GLU A 49 4.38 1.07 -10.12
N LEU A 50 5.29 0.12 -10.34
CA LEU A 50 6.70 0.41 -10.64
C LEU A 50 6.86 1.23 -11.92
N GLU A 51 6.10 0.93 -12.97
CA GLU A 51 6.15 1.68 -14.22
C GLU A 51 5.66 3.12 -14.04
N VAL A 52 4.55 3.32 -13.31
CA VAL A 52 4.05 4.66 -12.96
C VAL A 52 5.11 5.43 -12.17
N ALA A 53 5.71 4.81 -11.15
CA ALA A 53 6.75 5.45 -10.35
C ALA A 53 7.97 5.86 -11.20
N ARG A 54 8.40 5.01 -12.15
CA ARG A 54 9.47 5.33 -13.12
C ARG A 54 9.12 6.51 -14.00
N ARG A 55 7.89 6.56 -14.54
CA ARG A 55 7.43 7.66 -15.40
C ARG A 55 7.36 8.98 -14.64
N VAL A 56 6.85 8.97 -13.41
CA VAL A 56 6.84 10.16 -12.54
C VAL A 56 8.27 10.63 -12.24
N ALA A 57 9.17 9.70 -11.92
CA ALA A 57 10.56 10.03 -11.68
C ALA A 57 11.27 10.58 -12.92
N GLY A 58 10.98 10.03 -14.10
CA GLY A 58 11.50 10.48 -15.39
C GLY A 58 10.78 11.67 -16.02
N ARG A 59 9.74 12.22 -15.37
CA ARG A 59 8.85 13.27 -15.92
C ARG A 59 8.26 12.91 -17.29
N GLN A 60 7.97 11.62 -17.51
CA GLN A 60 7.41 11.11 -18.76
C GLN A 60 5.89 11.27 -18.77
N GLN A 61 5.33 11.58 -19.95
CA GLN A 61 3.88 11.63 -20.19
C GLN A 61 3.51 10.65 -21.32
N PRO A 62 2.34 9.96 -21.24
CA PRO A 62 1.40 9.96 -20.12
C PRO A 62 1.95 9.24 -18.89
N ILE A 63 1.61 9.74 -17.70
CA ILE A 63 2.05 9.18 -16.41
C ILE A 63 1.40 7.82 -16.18
N LEU A 64 0.10 7.69 -16.49
CA LEU A 64 -0.57 6.40 -16.46
C LEU A 64 -0.26 5.62 -17.76
N PRO A 65 0.55 4.55 -17.71
CA PRO A 65 0.79 3.72 -18.88
C PRO A 65 -0.51 3.11 -19.40
N GLU A 66 -0.56 2.80 -20.69
CA GLU A 66 -1.56 1.85 -21.18
C GLU A 66 -1.22 0.45 -20.65
N TRP A 67 -2.24 -0.38 -20.51
CA TRP A 67 -2.03 -1.77 -20.12
C TRP A 67 -1.31 -2.51 -21.26
N GLU A 68 -0.03 -2.84 -21.04
CA GLU A 68 0.69 -3.86 -21.79
C GLU A 68 0.12 -5.25 -21.46
N PRO A 69 0.51 -6.32 -22.18
CA PRO A 69 0.13 -7.68 -21.78
C PRO A 69 0.43 -7.88 -20.29
N VAL A 70 -0.58 -8.33 -19.53
CA VAL A 70 -0.52 -8.45 -18.06
C VAL A 70 0.72 -9.23 -17.59
N GLY A 71 1.20 -10.18 -18.42
CA GLY A 71 2.42 -10.95 -18.17
C GLY A 71 3.70 -10.14 -18.05
N ASP A 72 3.85 -9.03 -18.76
CA ASP A 72 5.05 -8.18 -18.68
C ASP A 72 5.09 -7.42 -17.36
N HIS A 73 3.95 -6.84 -16.95
CA HIS A 73 3.81 -6.25 -15.63
C HIS A 73 4.00 -7.29 -14.52
N PHE A 74 3.46 -8.50 -14.70
CA PHE A 74 3.64 -9.59 -13.75
C PHE A 74 5.13 -9.86 -13.50
N ARG A 75 5.92 -10.06 -14.56
CA ARG A 75 7.37 -10.34 -14.48
C ARG A 75 8.15 -9.21 -13.80
N ARG A 76 7.86 -7.95 -14.15
CA ARG A 76 8.52 -6.78 -13.54
C ARG A 76 8.16 -6.64 -12.06
N GLY A 77 6.92 -6.96 -11.69
CA GLY A 77 6.40 -6.83 -10.33
C GLY A 77 6.76 -7.99 -9.41
N THR A 78 7.10 -9.18 -9.94
CA THR A 78 7.28 -10.40 -9.11
C THR A 78 8.28 -10.21 -7.98
N ALA A 79 9.46 -9.64 -8.27
CA ALA A 79 10.51 -9.48 -7.27
C ALA A 79 10.11 -8.54 -6.13
N LEU A 80 9.52 -7.38 -6.45
CA LEU A 80 9.07 -6.44 -5.42
C LEU A 80 7.85 -6.98 -4.66
N ALA A 81 6.90 -7.60 -5.35
CA ALA A 81 5.71 -8.18 -4.73
C ALA A 81 6.09 -9.27 -3.72
N LEU A 82 6.97 -10.21 -4.09
CA LEU A 82 7.47 -11.22 -3.17
C LEU A 82 8.20 -10.60 -1.97
N ALA A 83 9.02 -9.57 -2.20
CA ALA A 83 9.69 -8.88 -1.11
C ALA A 83 8.68 -8.23 -0.15
N ARG A 84 7.67 -7.51 -0.68
CA ARG A 84 6.59 -6.92 0.12
C ARG A 84 5.80 -7.98 0.89
N TYR A 85 5.52 -9.13 0.29
CA TYR A 85 4.88 -10.25 0.98
C TYR A 85 5.70 -10.75 2.17
N VAL A 86 7.03 -10.83 2.06
CA VAL A 86 7.89 -11.19 3.20
C VAL A 86 7.80 -10.16 4.32
N TYR A 87 7.74 -8.86 3.99
CA TYR A 87 7.59 -7.79 4.99
C TYR A 87 6.19 -7.77 5.65
N VAL A 88 5.13 -8.15 4.94
CA VAL A 88 3.76 -8.14 5.45
C VAL A 88 3.36 -9.48 6.08
N LEU A 89 4.13 -10.56 5.87
CA LEU A 89 3.89 -11.89 6.44
C LEU A 89 3.61 -11.86 7.97
N PRO A 90 4.37 -11.13 8.80
CA PRO A 90 4.08 -11.07 10.23
C PRO A 90 2.74 -10.41 10.54
N ALA A 91 2.32 -9.42 9.75
CA ALA A 91 1.00 -8.80 9.90
C ALA A 91 -0.12 -9.77 9.55
N PHE A 92 0.04 -10.62 8.52
CA PHE A 92 -0.93 -11.67 8.19
C PHE A 92 -1.08 -12.71 9.30
N LEU A 93 0.02 -13.12 9.92
CA LEU A 93 -0.02 -14.07 11.05
C LEU A 93 -0.75 -13.47 12.26
N LEU A 94 -0.49 -12.19 12.58
CA LEU A 94 -1.18 -11.49 13.65
C LEU A 94 -2.66 -11.26 13.32
N ALA A 95 -3.01 -11.00 12.07
CA ALA A 95 -4.39 -10.86 11.62
C ALA A 95 -5.16 -12.18 11.76
N ALA A 96 -4.55 -13.30 11.35
CA ALA A 96 -5.12 -14.63 11.50
C ALA A 96 -5.32 -14.97 12.98
N LEU A 97 -4.35 -14.64 13.84
CA LEU A 97 -4.45 -14.85 15.28
C LEU A 97 -5.57 -14.00 15.91
N ALA A 98 -5.66 -12.72 15.55
CA ALA A 98 -6.72 -11.82 16.02
C ALA A 98 -8.10 -12.33 15.60
N PHE A 99 -8.24 -12.72 14.33
CA PHE A 99 -9.49 -13.25 13.82
C PHE A 99 -9.88 -14.57 14.49
N ALA A 100 -8.96 -15.53 14.59
CA ALA A 100 -9.21 -16.83 15.21
C ALA A 100 -9.58 -16.69 16.70
N SER A 101 -8.85 -15.87 17.45
CA SER A 101 -9.14 -15.63 18.87
C SER A 101 -10.45 -14.87 19.08
N GLY A 102 -10.75 -13.86 18.28
CA GLY A 102 -12.02 -13.13 18.33
C GLY A 102 -13.23 -14.00 17.97
N ALA A 103 -13.13 -14.79 16.89
CA ALA A 103 -14.18 -15.72 16.49
C ALA A 103 -14.41 -16.81 17.55
N SER A 104 -13.33 -17.34 18.14
CA SER A 104 -13.40 -18.33 19.21
C SER A 104 -14.02 -17.73 20.49
N ALA A 105 -13.69 -16.48 20.84
CA ALA A 105 -14.29 -15.79 21.98
C ALA A 105 -15.81 -15.62 21.81
N PHE A 106 -16.26 -15.29 20.60
CA PHE A 106 -17.68 -15.20 20.29
C PHE A 106 -18.37 -16.57 20.36
N ALA A 107 -17.71 -17.62 19.86
CA ALA A 107 -18.26 -18.97 19.82
C ALA A 107 -18.45 -19.61 21.21
N VAL A 108 -17.65 -19.24 22.22
CA VAL A 108 -17.76 -19.78 23.58
C VAL A 108 -18.77 -19.03 24.47
N MET A 109 -19.37 -17.94 23.98
CA MET A 109 -20.32 -17.13 24.73
C MET A 109 -21.59 -17.95 25.06
N GLY A 110 -21.96 -18.03 26.33
CA GLY A 110 -23.11 -18.84 26.80
C GLY A 110 -22.88 -20.36 26.74
N SER A 111 -21.63 -20.82 26.57
CA SER A 111 -21.25 -22.23 26.56
C SER A 111 -20.59 -22.66 27.88
N SER A 112 -20.43 -23.97 28.09
CA SER A 112 -19.66 -24.50 29.24
C SER A 112 -18.20 -24.06 29.29
N TYR A 113 -17.68 -23.44 28.22
CA TYR A 113 -16.32 -22.93 28.08
C TYR A 113 -16.23 -21.40 28.26
N GLU A 114 -17.26 -20.75 28.77
CA GLU A 114 -17.34 -19.28 28.91
C GLU A 114 -16.15 -18.67 29.69
N SER A 115 -15.55 -19.41 30.62
CA SER A 115 -14.33 -18.99 31.34
C SER A 115 -13.13 -18.71 30.43
N TRP A 116 -13.11 -19.28 29.21
CA TRP A 116 -12.08 -19.01 28.20
C TRP A 116 -12.36 -17.75 27.37
N GLY A 117 -13.57 -17.19 27.44
CA GLY A 117 -13.95 -16.00 26.66
C GLY A 117 -13.07 -14.78 26.96
N GLY A 118 -12.82 -14.51 28.25
CA GLY A 118 -11.97 -13.39 28.69
C GLY A 118 -10.52 -13.48 28.17
N PRO A 119 -9.81 -14.59 28.40
CA PRO A 119 -8.47 -14.81 27.83
C PRO A 119 -8.41 -14.71 26.30
N LEU A 120 -9.40 -15.25 25.58
CA LEU A 120 -9.46 -15.18 24.11
C LEU A 120 -9.64 -13.74 23.61
N LEU A 121 -10.46 -12.93 24.28
CA LEU A 121 -10.59 -11.50 23.98
C LEU A 121 -9.30 -10.72 24.25
N LEU A 122 -8.57 -11.06 25.31
CA LEU A 122 -7.27 -10.45 25.59
C LEU A 122 -6.24 -10.78 24.49
N VAL A 123 -6.18 -12.03 24.04
CA VAL A 123 -5.32 -12.43 22.90
C VAL A 123 -5.71 -11.67 21.63
N CYS A 124 -7.02 -11.53 21.37
CA CYS A 124 -7.53 -10.72 20.25
C CYS A 124 -7.07 -9.26 20.36
N GLY A 125 -7.25 -8.62 21.51
CA GLY A 125 -6.83 -7.24 21.73
C GLY A 125 -5.33 -7.03 21.56
N VAL A 126 -4.50 -7.89 22.16
CA VAL A 126 -3.04 -7.81 22.05
C VAL A 126 -2.57 -8.03 20.62
N SER A 127 -3.15 -9.01 19.91
CA SER A 127 -2.80 -9.28 18.51
C SER A 127 -3.22 -8.15 17.58
N LEU A 128 -4.33 -7.45 17.83
CA LEU A 128 -4.73 -6.26 17.08
C LEU A 128 -3.75 -5.08 17.29
N VAL A 129 -3.31 -4.84 18.53
CA VAL A 129 -2.31 -3.81 18.82
C VAL A 129 -0.97 -4.15 18.15
N ALA A 130 -0.53 -5.40 18.26
CA ALA A 130 0.69 -5.87 17.60
C ALA A 130 0.59 -5.73 16.07
N LEU A 131 -0.55 -6.10 15.49
CA LEU A 131 -0.82 -5.93 14.05
C LEU A 131 -0.72 -4.47 13.64
N PHE A 132 -1.31 -3.55 14.40
CA PHE A 132 -1.22 -2.13 14.13
C PHE A 132 0.24 -1.65 14.10
N LEU A 133 1.04 -2.03 15.09
CA LEU A 133 2.45 -1.65 15.17
C LEU A 133 3.29 -2.22 14.02
N VAL A 134 3.08 -3.49 13.67
CA VAL A 134 3.78 -4.15 12.56
C VAL A 134 3.37 -3.53 11.22
N ALA A 135 2.08 -3.29 11.00
CA ALA A 135 1.57 -2.67 9.78
C ALA A 135 2.09 -1.22 9.64
N TRP A 136 2.14 -0.47 10.73
CA TRP A 136 2.70 0.88 10.77
C TRP A 136 4.18 0.88 10.36
N PHE A 137 4.96 -0.03 10.94
CA PHE A 137 6.38 -0.17 10.63
C PHE A 137 6.62 -0.63 9.18
N ALA A 138 5.84 -1.59 8.69
CA ALA A 138 5.89 -2.04 7.31
C ALA A 138 5.53 -0.91 6.33
N GLY A 139 4.51 -0.11 6.65
CA GLY A 139 4.11 1.06 5.86
C GLY A 139 5.21 2.12 5.76
N ALA A 140 5.96 2.35 6.85
CA ALA A 140 7.08 3.29 6.85
C ALA A 140 8.28 2.80 6.01
N ILE A 141 8.52 1.49 5.95
CA ILE A 141 9.66 0.90 5.22
C ILE A 141 9.36 0.69 3.73
N THR A 142 8.10 0.39 3.38
CA THR A 142 7.68 0.07 2.01
C THR A 142 8.12 1.09 0.95
N PRO A 143 7.98 2.42 1.12
CA PRO A 143 8.42 3.38 0.10
C PRO A 143 9.95 3.34 -0.10
N ALA A 144 10.72 3.13 0.98
CA ALA A 144 12.17 3.02 0.88
C ALA A 144 12.60 1.74 0.13
N VAL A 145 11.92 0.62 0.37
CA VAL A 145 12.14 -0.66 -0.35
C VAL A 145 11.81 -0.49 -1.84
N THR A 146 10.71 0.19 -2.16
CA THR A 146 10.25 0.40 -3.53
C THR A 146 11.21 1.27 -4.32
N VAL A 147 11.65 2.40 -3.76
CA VAL A 147 12.67 3.27 -4.37
C VAL A 147 13.97 2.51 -4.61
N ARG A 148 14.39 1.66 -3.67
CA ARG A 148 15.58 0.85 -3.84
C ARG A 148 15.45 -0.18 -4.96
N HIS A 149 14.29 -0.83 -5.06
CA HIS A 149 14.00 -1.75 -6.15
C HIS A 149 13.90 -1.05 -7.52
N LEU A 150 13.40 0.19 -7.54
CA LEU A 150 13.39 1.02 -8.75
C LEU A 150 14.80 1.33 -9.26
N ARG A 151 15.77 1.52 -8.35
CA ARG A 151 17.18 1.74 -8.69
C ARG A 151 17.91 0.45 -9.06
N THR A 152 17.59 -0.64 -8.38
CA THR A 152 18.22 -1.95 -8.60
C THR A 152 17.12 -3.01 -8.61
N PRO A 153 16.67 -3.46 -9.79
CA PRO A 153 15.52 -4.35 -9.95
C PRO A 153 15.89 -5.81 -9.61
N THR A 154 16.44 -6.04 -8.43
CA THR A 154 16.79 -7.37 -7.91
C THR A 154 16.03 -7.63 -6.61
N PHE A 155 15.69 -8.89 -6.37
CA PHE A 155 15.04 -9.31 -5.13
C PHE A 155 15.93 -9.05 -3.90
N ALA A 156 17.24 -9.30 -4.03
CA ALA A 156 18.21 -9.08 -2.97
C ALA A 156 18.35 -7.60 -2.56
N ALA A 157 18.13 -6.66 -3.49
CA ALA A 157 18.20 -5.23 -3.18
C ALA A 157 17.14 -4.82 -2.14
N CYS A 158 15.97 -5.46 -2.16
CA CYS A 158 14.87 -5.19 -1.23
C CYS A 158 15.21 -5.53 0.23
N PHE A 159 16.11 -6.48 0.49
CA PHE A 159 16.47 -6.93 1.84
C PHE A 159 17.78 -6.32 2.36
N ASN A 160 18.36 -5.36 1.65
CA ASN A 160 19.55 -4.68 2.12
C ASN A 160 19.19 -3.64 3.18
N ILE A 161 18.95 -4.12 4.41
CA ILE A 161 18.54 -3.34 5.58
C ILE A 161 19.48 -2.17 5.85
N PRO A 162 20.83 -2.33 5.87
CA PRO A 162 21.73 -1.20 6.09
C PRO A 162 21.57 -0.11 5.02
N GLY A 163 21.35 -0.51 3.77
CA GLY A 163 21.10 0.41 2.67
C GLY A 163 19.78 1.16 2.79
N ILE A 164 18.72 0.51 3.25
CA ILE A 164 17.41 1.13 3.53
C ILE A 164 17.55 2.18 4.63
N PHE A 165 18.19 1.84 5.75
CA PHE A 165 18.41 2.78 6.84
C PHE A 165 19.28 3.97 6.43
N ARG A 166 20.32 3.75 5.60
CA ARG A 166 21.15 4.83 5.06
C ARG A 166 20.33 5.79 4.19
N GLN A 167 19.47 5.24 3.34
CA GLN A 167 18.58 6.03 2.48
C GLN A 167 17.61 6.89 3.29
N ILE A 168 16.97 6.30 4.31
CA ILE A 168 16.04 7.02 5.20
C ILE A 168 16.77 8.13 5.96
N ARG A 169 17.97 7.84 6.50
CA ARG A 169 18.77 8.83 7.26
C ARG A 169 19.28 9.99 6.40
N ARG A 170 19.48 9.79 5.09
CA ARG A 170 19.93 10.85 4.17
C ARG A 170 18.81 11.82 3.80
N SER A 171 17.56 11.38 3.79
CA SER A 171 16.41 12.22 3.42
C SER A 171 15.19 11.91 4.27
N PRO A 172 15.25 12.17 5.59
CA PRO A 172 14.16 11.80 6.51
C PRO A 172 12.87 12.57 6.18
N GLY A 173 12.94 13.86 5.83
CA GLY A 173 11.77 14.67 5.49
C GLY A 173 11.02 14.17 4.25
N ALA A 174 11.72 13.70 3.21
CA ALA A 174 11.07 13.17 2.01
C ALA A 174 10.37 11.83 2.28
N HIS A 175 11.02 10.91 3.02
CA HIS A 175 10.39 9.64 3.39
C HIS A 175 9.20 9.87 4.32
N LEU A 176 9.32 10.80 5.28
CA LEU A 176 8.24 11.16 6.18
C LEU A 176 7.07 11.80 5.41
N ALA A 177 7.34 12.66 4.43
CA ALA A 177 6.30 13.27 3.59
C ALA A 177 5.52 12.22 2.77
N VAL A 178 6.22 11.24 2.20
CA VAL A 178 5.58 10.14 1.44
C VAL A 178 4.78 9.23 2.35
N PHE A 179 5.32 8.88 3.52
CA PHE A 179 4.61 8.11 4.53
C PHE A 179 3.35 8.83 5.01
N LEU A 180 3.47 10.10 5.40
CA LEU A 180 2.33 10.93 5.83
C LEU A 180 1.33 11.17 4.69
N GLY A 181 1.80 11.35 3.46
CA GLY A 181 0.94 11.50 2.28
C GLY A 181 0.15 10.24 1.98
N THR A 182 0.78 9.07 2.11
CA THR A 182 0.12 7.76 1.95
C THR A 182 -0.88 7.51 3.07
N MET A 183 -0.55 7.87 4.31
CA MET A 183 -1.46 7.80 5.46
C MET A 183 -2.64 8.77 5.32
N ALA A 184 -2.40 10.01 4.90
CA ALA A 184 -3.46 10.99 4.68
C ALA A 184 -4.39 10.54 3.55
N ALA A 185 -3.84 9.99 2.46
CA ALA A 185 -4.63 9.43 1.37
C ALA A 185 -5.44 8.22 1.84
N SER A 186 -4.85 7.27 2.58
CA SER A 186 -5.56 6.09 3.04
C SER A 186 -6.68 6.43 4.05
N VAL A 187 -6.43 7.33 4.98
CA VAL A 187 -7.44 7.83 5.93
C VAL A 187 -8.53 8.60 5.19
N GLY A 188 -8.17 9.51 4.28
CA GLY A 188 -9.13 10.29 3.49
C GLY A 188 -10.05 9.41 2.65
N LEU A 189 -9.49 8.42 1.95
CA LEU A 189 -10.29 7.44 1.20
C LEU A 189 -11.16 6.59 2.13
N SER A 190 -10.63 6.14 3.27
CA SER A 190 -11.37 5.31 4.23
C SER A 190 -12.54 6.05 4.88
N LEU A 191 -12.43 7.35 5.10
CA LEU A 191 -13.51 8.18 5.65
C LEU A 191 -14.68 8.35 4.66
N VAL A 192 -14.40 8.31 3.35
CA VAL A 192 -15.42 8.41 2.30
C VAL A 192 -16.02 7.04 2.01
N VAL A 193 -15.16 6.04 1.80
CA VAL A 193 -15.57 4.70 1.38
C VAL A 193 -16.13 3.89 2.53
N GLY A 194 -15.60 4.03 3.75
CA GLY A 194 -15.99 3.26 4.92
C GLY A 194 -17.49 3.36 5.23
N PRO A 195 -18.04 4.56 5.48
CA PRO A 195 -19.47 4.74 5.75
C PRO A 195 -20.36 4.26 4.59
N ALA A 196 -19.95 4.52 3.34
CA ALA A 196 -20.70 4.07 2.16
C ALA A 196 -20.73 2.53 2.07
N ALA A 197 -19.62 1.86 2.36
CA ALA A 197 -19.54 0.41 2.42
C ALA A 197 -20.35 -0.16 3.58
N SER A 198 -20.35 0.48 4.76
CA SER A 198 -21.17 0.08 5.91
C SER A 198 -22.67 0.15 5.60
N LEU A 199 -23.12 1.15 4.83
CA LEU A 199 -24.51 1.25 4.40
C LEU A 199 -24.88 0.19 3.36
N ALA A 200 -23.95 -0.13 2.45
CA ALA A 200 -24.16 -1.16 1.42
C ALA A 200 -24.29 -2.59 2.02
N TRP A 201 -23.70 -2.84 3.20
CA TRP A 201 -23.86 -4.10 3.93
C TRP A 201 -25.31 -4.40 4.35
N PHE A 202 -26.17 -3.38 4.48
CA PHE A 202 -27.58 -3.57 4.82
C PHE A 202 -28.43 -4.06 3.65
N VAL A 203 -27.91 -4.09 2.42
CA VAL A 203 -28.62 -4.63 1.25
C VAL A 203 -28.25 -6.11 1.08
N PRO A 204 -29.16 -7.06 1.39
CA PRO A 204 -28.88 -8.47 1.24
C PRO A 204 -28.54 -8.80 -0.23
N CYS A 205 -27.57 -9.70 -0.43
CA CYS A 205 -27.12 -10.22 -1.73
C CYS A 205 -26.40 -9.22 -2.67
N LEU A 206 -26.85 -7.96 -2.79
CA LEU A 206 -26.17 -6.95 -3.62
C LEU A 206 -24.95 -6.35 -2.91
N GLY A 207 -25.03 -6.17 -1.59
CA GLY A 207 -23.91 -5.67 -0.79
C GLY A 207 -22.65 -6.55 -0.90
N MET A 208 -22.83 -7.86 -1.08
CA MET A 208 -21.73 -8.83 -1.17
C MET A 208 -20.83 -8.62 -2.39
N TRP A 209 -21.35 -8.07 -3.49
CA TRP A 209 -20.56 -7.78 -4.70
C TRP A 209 -20.17 -6.31 -4.81
N ILE A 210 -21.04 -5.40 -4.35
CA ILE A 210 -20.79 -3.96 -4.39
C ILE A 210 -19.63 -3.59 -3.45
N VAL A 211 -19.62 -4.12 -2.23
CA VAL A 211 -18.61 -3.76 -1.23
C VAL A 211 -17.19 -4.11 -1.70
N PRO A 212 -16.89 -5.37 -2.12
CA PRO A 212 -15.57 -5.70 -2.65
C PRO A 212 -15.18 -4.86 -3.87
N ALA A 213 -16.13 -4.53 -4.75
CA ALA A 213 -15.83 -3.73 -5.95
C ALA A 213 -15.42 -2.30 -5.59
N VAL A 214 -16.11 -1.70 -4.62
CA VAL A 214 -15.77 -0.37 -4.10
C VAL A 214 -14.40 -0.40 -3.41
N TYR A 215 -14.12 -1.41 -2.58
CA TYR A 215 -12.81 -1.56 -1.94
C TYR A 215 -11.67 -1.82 -2.94
N ALA A 216 -11.90 -2.60 -3.99
CA ALA A 216 -10.92 -2.82 -5.05
C ALA A 216 -10.60 -1.53 -5.81
N ALA A 217 -11.62 -0.71 -6.11
CA ALA A 217 -11.42 0.61 -6.70
C ALA A 217 -10.65 1.54 -5.76
N MET A 218 -11.01 1.57 -4.46
CA MET A 218 -10.31 2.35 -3.44
C MET A 218 -8.83 1.97 -3.35
N PHE A 219 -8.55 0.67 -3.28
CA PHE A 219 -7.18 0.16 -3.23
C PHE A 219 -6.43 0.48 -4.52
N GLY A 220 -7.11 0.44 -5.67
CA GLY A 220 -6.49 0.82 -6.93
C GLY A 220 -6.10 2.29 -7.01
N VAL A 221 -6.95 3.20 -6.50
CA VAL A 221 -6.58 4.62 -6.35
C VAL A 221 -5.38 4.75 -5.43
N LEU A 222 -5.39 4.06 -4.27
CA LEU A 222 -4.29 4.12 -3.32
C LEU A 222 -2.96 3.66 -3.94
N VAL A 223 -2.95 2.57 -4.70
CA VAL A 223 -1.76 2.07 -5.42
C VAL A 223 -1.20 3.09 -6.40
N LEU A 224 -2.06 3.82 -7.11
CA LEU A 224 -1.63 4.84 -8.06
C LEU A 224 -1.06 6.07 -7.35
N VAL A 225 -1.72 6.51 -6.27
CA VAL A 225 -1.21 7.59 -5.41
C VAL A 225 0.15 7.22 -4.82
N THR A 226 0.31 6.01 -4.29
CA THR A 226 1.60 5.55 -3.74
C THR A 226 2.66 5.45 -4.83
N ALA A 227 2.33 4.93 -6.02
CA ALA A 227 3.25 4.91 -7.15
C ALA A 227 3.76 6.31 -7.51
N HIS A 228 2.87 7.30 -7.51
CA HIS A 228 3.23 8.67 -7.81
C HIS A 228 4.13 9.26 -6.72
N LEU A 229 3.79 9.05 -5.45
CA LEU A 229 4.62 9.50 -4.32
C LEU A 229 5.99 8.81 -4.30
N ASP A 230 6.08 7.52 -4.62
CA ASP A 230 7.34 6.77 -4.72
C ASP A 230 8.20 7.27 -5.90
N GLY A 231 7.58 7.66 -7.01
CA GLY A 231 8.27 8.33 -8.11
C GLY A 231 8.83 9.71 -7.71
N GLN A 232 8.08 10.49 -6.94
CA GLN A 232 8.57 11.76 -6.38
C GLN A 232 9.71 11.53 -5.38
N LEU A 233 9.60 10.50 -4.54
CA LEU A 233 10.63 10.11 -3.57
C LEU A 233 11.93 9.72 -4.25
N LEU A 234 11.86 8.93 -5.32
CA LEU A 234 13.03 8.52 -6.09
C LEU A 234 13.80 9.75 -6.61
N ARG A 235 13.10 10.78 -7.13
CA ARG A 235 13.75 12.03 -7.56
C ARG A 235 14.42 12.74 -6.39
N ALA A 236 13.71 12.91 -5.28
CA ALA A 236 14.24 13.59 -4.10
C ALA A 236 15.51 12.90 -3.56
N VAL A 237 15.53 11.55 -3.54
CA VAL A 237 16.69 10.76 -3.11
C VAL A 237 17.87 10.91 -4.08
N VAL A 238 17.62 10.86 -5.38
CA VAL A 238 18.68 11.02 -6.40
C VAL A 238 19.29 12.43 -6.34
N GLU A 239 18.47 13.47 -6.20
CA GLU A 239 18.93 14.86 -6.07
C GLU A 239 19.73 15.07 -4.78
N ALA A 240 19.30 14.49 -3.65
CA ALA A 240 20.01 14.60 -2.39
C ALA A 240 21.41 13.97 -2.47
N GLU A 241 21.55 12.85 -3.19
CA GLU A 241 22.86 12.21 -3.41
C GLU A 241 23.77 13.00 -4.36
N ALA A 242 23.21 13.73 -5.33
CA ALA A 242 24.00 14.59 -6.21
C ALA A 242 24.56 15.84 -5.50
N SER A 243 23.95 16.23 -4.37
CA SER A 243 24.36 17.39 -3.57
C SER A 243 25.31 17.09 -2.41
N ALA A 244 25.66 15.81 -2.19
CA ALA A 244 26.50 15.33 -1.08
C ALA A 244 27.89 14.93 -1.57
#